data_AF-A0A7Y6XNN8-F1
#
_entry.id   AF-A0A7Y6XNN8-F1
#
_cell.length_a   1.000
_cell.length_b   1.000
_cell.length_c   1.000
_cell.angle_alpha   90.00
_cell.angle_beta   90.00
_cell.angle_gamma   90.00
#
_symmetry.space_group_name_H-M   'P 1'
#
loop_
_entity.id
_entity.type
_entity.pdbx_description
1 polymer ?
#
loop_
_entity_poly.entity_id
_entity_poly.type
_entity_poly.pdbx_seq_one_letter_code
_entity_poly.pdbx_strand_id
1 'polypeptide(L)'
;MFRRLTLIIVLPLLFGCSLFSTEEEYLTDEGENIRFIFDEGLNDDPKFRLSKDENGFYYMELNNGGQNIQRISVRLLDGDEVVYNRWNGRRHYLEWSNNLYWWLLEGDTVANITETYFNPFTGEIQYVNLPPLINWKDVLVPTINKTSVTDEYTGRGSTVIGPIGRMKGDTMTVYVKYTHPITRYKKEGIQSFTTIGSKEIIDSVKIILK
;
A
#
# COMPACT_ATOMS: atom_id res chain seq x y z
N MET A 1 84.41 -47.25 -11.91
CA MET A 1 84.90 -45.84 -11.86
C MET A 1 84.05 -45.05 -12.86
N PHE A 2 83.45 -43.92 -12.43
CA PHE A 2 82.50 -43.03 -13.15
C PHE A 2 81.17 -43.68 -13.58
N ARG A 3 80.02 -43.59 -12.90
CA ARG A 3 79.29 -42.52 -12.16
C ARG A 3 78.61 -41.48 -13.08
N ARG A 4 77.29 -41.35 -12.84
CA ARG A 4 76.37 -40.23 -13.16
C ARG A 4 75.64 -40.35 -14.50
N LEU A 5 74.35 -40.03 -14.64
CA LEU A 5 73.32 -39.54 -13.71
C LEU A 5 71.97 -39.85 -14.41
N THR A 6 71.06 -40.56 -13.76
CA THR A 6 69.71 -40.80 -14.29
C THR A 6 68.92 -39.49 -14.23
N LEU A 7 68.64 -38.90 -15.39
CA LEU A 7 67.83 -37.69 -15.52
C LEU A 7 66.35 -38.07 -15.35
N ILE A 8 65.84 -37.98 -14.12
CA ILE A 8 64.41 -38.09 -13.83
C ILE A 8 63.76 -36.77 -14.28
N ILE A 9 63.15 -36.79 -15.46
CA ILE A 9 62.29 -35.72 -15.95
C ILE A 9 61.01 -35.75 -15.10
N VAL A 10 60.94 -34.89 -14.09
CA VAL A 10 59.70 -34.59 -13.38
C VAL A 10 58.87 -33.71 -14.29
N LEU A 11 57.95 -34.33 -15.01
CA LEU A 11 56.88 -33.64 -15.74
C LEU A 11 56.04 -32.90 -14.69
N PRO A 12 55.94 -31.56 -14.69
CA PRO A 12 54.95 -30.90 -13.87
C PRO A 12 53.60 -31.27 -14.47
N LEU A 13 52.88 -32.19 -13.81
CA LEU A 13 51.45 -32.33 -14.02
C LEU A 13 50.86 -30.93 -13.79
N LEU A 14 50.49 -30.27 -14.89
CA LEU A 14 49.49 -29.22 -14.91
C LEU A 14 48.18 -29.88 -14.44
N PHE A 15 48.08 -30.16 -13.14
CA PHE A 15 46.80 -30.27 -12.47
C PHE A 15 46.15 -28.92 -12.70
N GLY A 16 45.25 -28.88 -13.68
CA GLY A 16 44.38 -27.75 -13.91
C GLY A 16 43.77 -27.38 -12.57
N CYS A 17 44.04 -26.16 -12.11
CA CYS A 17 43.17 -25.50 -11.16
C CYS A 17 41.81 -25.32 -11.84
N SER A 18 40.99 -26.36 -11.88
CA SER A 18 39.54 -26.22 -11.72
C SER A 18 39.23 -26.12 -10.22
N LEU A 19 40.00 -25.27 -9.51
CA LEU A 19 39.74 -24.94 -8.12
C LEU A 19 38.75 -23.77 -8.16
N PHE A 20 37.48 -24.10 -7.88
CA PHE A 20 36.35 -23.20 -7.70
C PHE A 20 35.82 -22.51 -8.96
N SER A 21 35.07 -23.23 -9.78
CA SER A 21 33.78 -22.66 -10.17
C SER A 21 32.89 -22.75 -8.93
N THR A 22 32.97 -21.76 -8.05
CA THR A 22 31.89 -21.56 -7.07
C THR A 22 30.63 -21.38 -7.90
N GLU A 23 29.73 -22.36 -7.90
CA GLU A 23 28.38 -22.16 -8.41
C GLU A 23 27.83 -20.93 -7.70
N GLU A 24 27.57 -19.87 -8.47
CA GLU A 24 27.02 -18.66 -7.91
C GLU A 24 25.60 -18.99 -7.43
N GLU A 25 25.44 -19.14 -6.11
CA GLU A 25 24.14 -19.43 -5.52
C GLU A 25 23.29 -18.14 -5.56
N TYR A 26 22.15 -18.20 -6.24
CA TYR A 26 21.20 -17.09 -6.33
C TYR A 26 20.01 -17.36 -5.41
N LEU A 27 19.58 -16.32 -4.70
CA LEU A 27 18.32 -16.29 -3.96
C LEU A 27 17.30 -15.48 -4.75
N THR A 28 16.04 -15.94 -4.70
CA THR A 28 14.91 -15.23 -5.30
C THR A 28 13.92 -14.89 -4.18
N ASP A 29 13.57 -13.61 -4.08
CA ASP A 29 12.49 -13.11 -3.24
C ASP A 29 11.22 -12.99 -4.11
N GLU A 30 10.28 -13.91 -3.90
CA GLU A 30 9.00 -13.96 -4.62
C GLU A 30 7.84 -13.42 -3.77
N GLY A 31 8.08 -13.02 -2.51
CA GLY A 31 7.03 -12.59 -1.59
C GLY A 31 5.97 -13.66 -1.34
N GLU A 32 6.37 -14.90 -1.07
CA GLU A 32 5.44 -16.03 -0.91
C GLU A 32 4.53 -15.90 0.32
N ASN A 33 5.06 -15.46 1.47
CA ASN A 33 4.32 -15.36 2.73
C ASN A 33 3.74 -13.97 3.00
N ILE A 34 3.83 -13.08 2.01
CA ILE A 34 3.31 -11.72 2.10
C ILE A 34 1.79 -11.76 2.09
N ARG A 35 1.17 -11.20 3.14
CA ARG A 35 -0.28 -11.10 3.28
C ARG A 35 -0.71 -9.82 3.96
N PHE A 36 -1.96 -9.47 3.75
CA PHE A 36 -2.63 -8.43 4.49
C PHE A 36 -3.23 -8.98 5.79
N ILE A 37 -3.22 -8.16 6.83
CA ILE A 37 -3.93 -8.39 8.09
C ILE A 37 -4.69 -7.12 8.42
N PHE A 38 -6.01 -7.15 8.23
CA PHE A 38 -6.86 -6.04 8.64
C PHE A 38 -6.82 -5.86 10.15
N ASP A 39 -6.72 -4.61 10.60
CA ASP A 39 -6.78 -4.33 12.03
C ASP A 39 -8.18 -4.64 12.57
N GLU A 40 -8.25 -4.94 13.87
CA GLU A 40 -9.52 -5.18 14.55
C GLU A 40 -10.43 -3.96 14.39
N GLY A 41 -11.69 -4.18 14.01
CA GLY A 41 -12.63 -3.10 13.69
C GLY A 41 -12.20 -2.20 12.53
N LEU A 42 -11.25 -2.64 11.70
CA LEU A 42 -10.62 -1.87 10.62
C LEU A 42 -9.91 -0.60 11.09
N ASN A 43 -9.58 -0.45 12.37
CA ASN A 43 -8.90 0.75 12.86
C ASN A 43 -7.95 0.42 14.01
N ASP A 44 -6.73 0.93 13.94
CA ASP A 44 -5.74 0.79 15.00
C ASP A 44 -6.07 1.60 16.26
N ASP A 45 -6.86 2.67 16.14
CA ASP A 45 -7.41 3.40 17.27
C ASP A 45 -8.73 2.74 17.75
N PRO A 46 -8.78 2.20 18.99
CA PRO A 46 -9.98 1.57 19.54
C PRO A 46 -11.24 2.43 19.51
N LYS A 47 -11.11 3.75 19.55
CA LYS A 47 -12.24 4.69 19.53
C LYS A 47 -13.00 4.69 18.21
N PHE A 48 -12.33 4.36 17.11
CA PHE A 48 -12.88 4.43 15.76
C PHE A 48 -13.10 3.04 15.13
N ARG A 49 -13.07 1.99 15.94
CA ARG A 49 -13.29 0.62 15.47
C ARG A 49 -14.76 0.40 15.09
N LEU A 50 -14.97 -0.20 13.93
CA LEU A 50 -16.26 -0.68 13.50
C LEU A 50 -16.60 -2.00 14.19
N SER A 51 -17.87 -2.19 14.53
CA SER A 51 -18.35 -3.49 15.01
C SER A 51 -18.32 -4.52 13.87
N LYS A 52 -18.07 -5.79 14.23
CA LYS A 52 -18.00 -6.92 13.29
C LYS A 52 -18.97 -8.02 13.75
N ASP A 53 -19.71 -8.61 12.82
CA ASP A 53 -20.54 -9.78 13.13
C ASP A 53 -19.79 -11.12 12.99
N GLU A 54 -20.48 -12.20 13.34
CA GLU A 54 -20.01 -13.58 13.22
C GLU A 54 -19.74 -14.00 11.77
N ASN A 55 -20.39 -13.36 10.79
CA ASN A 55 -20.20 -13.62 9.36
C ASN A 55 -19.02 -12.84 8.76
N GLY A 56 -18.38 -12.00 9.56
CA GLY A 56 -17.20 -11.22 9.18
C GLY A 56 -17.48 -9.87 8.54
N PHE A 57 -18.72 -9.39 8.53
CA PHE A 57 -19.08 -8.06 8.03
C PHE A 57 -18.86 -7.00 9.10
N TYR A 58 -18.29 -5.88 8.69
CA TYR A 58 -18.17 -4.69 9.54
C TYR A 58 -19.39 -3.77 9.35
N TYR A 59 -19.72 -2.96 10.35
CA TYR A 59 -20.87 -2.06 10.30
C TYR A 59 -20.45 -0.61 10.49
N MET A 60 -20.93 0.27 9.59
CA MET A 60 -20.70 1.70 9.64
C MET A 60 -22.03 2.45 9.58
N GLU A 61 -22.36 3.18 10.63
CA GLU A 61 -23.56 4.03 10.69
C GLU A 61 -23.35 5.31 9.87
N LEU A 62 -24.30 5.62 9.00
CA LEU A 62 -24.29 6.80 8.14
C LEU A 62 -25.29 7.85 8.60
N ASN A 63 -24.85 9.10 8.56
CA ASN A 63 -25.70 10.27 8.63
C ASN A 63 -26.01 10.81 7.21
N ASN A 64 -27.03 11.66 7.12
CA ASN A 64 -27.44 12.29 5.86
C ASN A 64 -26.63 13.55 5.50
N GLY A 65 -25.66 13.94 6.34
CA GLY A 65 -24.92 15.20 6.26
C GLY A 65 -23.66 15.13 5.41
N GLY A 66 -23.79 14.72 4.14
CA GLY A 66 -22.64 14.62 3.22
C GLY A 66 -21.86 13.31 3.37
N GLN A 67 -20.53 13.39 3.28
CA GLN A 67 -19.65 12.22 3.39
C GLN A 67 -19.42 11.82 4.85
N ASN A 68 -19.60 10.55 5.15
CA ASN A 68 -19.33 9.95 6.45
C ASN A 68 -17.88 9.45 6.44
N ILE A 69 -16.98 10.22 7.04
CA ILE A 69 -15.54 9.97 6.97
C ILE A 69 -15.11 8.91 8.00
N GLN A 70 -14.47 7.84 7.54
CA GLN A 70 -13.90 6.80 8.39
C GLN A 70 -12.51 6.43 7.90
N ARG A 71 -11.52 6.45 8.80
CA ARG A 71 -10.20 5.88 8.51
C ARG A 71 -10.25 4.37 8.66
N ILE A 72 -9.62 3.66 7.74
CA ILE A 72 -9.44 2.22 7.82
C ILE A 72 -7.97 1.84 7.70
N SER A 73 -7.54 0.76 8.36
CA SER A 73 -6.15 0.33 8.41
C SER A 73 -5.93 -1.18 8.22
N VAL A 74 -4.77 -1.51 7.65
CA VAL A 74 -4.31 -2.87 7.38
C VAL A 74 -2.81 -2.95 7.66
N ARG A 75 -2.30 -4.13 8.01
CA ARG A 75 -0.86 -4.43 8.07
C ARG A 75 -0.46 -5.31 6.90
N LEU A 76 0.65 -4.96 6.24
CA LEU A 76 1.30 -5.77 5.21
C LEU A 76 2.51 -6.46 5.84
N LEU A 77 2.45 -7.79 5.98
CA LEU A 77 3.48 -8.59 6.65
C LEU A 77 3.98 -9.71 5.75
N ASP A 78 5.26 -10.06 5.87
CA ASP A 78 5.87 -11.28 5.33
C ASP A 78 6.08 -12.26 6.50
N GLY A 79 5.29 -13.33 6.57
CA GLY A 79 5.25 -14.15 7.78
C GLY A 79 4.80 -13.33 9.00
N ASP A 80 5.65 -13.18 10.00
CA ASP A 80 5.39 -12.37 11.19
C ASP A 80 6.17 -11.04 11.21
N GLU A 81 6.92 -10.73 10.15
CA GLU A 81 7.73 -9.53 10.05
C GLU A 81 7.14 -8.50 9.07
N VAL A 82 7.56 -7.24 9.19
CA VAL A 82 7.23 -6.20 8.20
C VAL A 82 7.93 -6.53 6.89
N VAL A 83 7.18 -6.47 5.79
CA VAL A 83 7.73 -6.72 4.44
C VAL A 83 8.96 -5.86 4.22
N TYR A 84 10.05 -6.49 3.81
CA TYR A 84 11.24 -5.82 3.32
C TYR A 84 11.47 -6.22 1.87
N ASN A 85 11.72 -5.25 1.00
CA ASN A 85 12.29 -5.53 -0.32
C ASN A 85 13.47 -4.60 -0.61
N ARG A 86 14.31 -5.00 -1.56
CA ARG A 86 15.55 -4.27 -1.87
C ARG A 86 15.33 -2.91 -2.56
N TRP A 87 14.13 -2.67 -3.12
CA TRP A 87 13.78 -1.41 -3.79
C TRP A 87 13.36 -0.32 -2.81
N ASN A 88 12.42 -0.64 -1.93
CA ASN A 88 11.71 0.34 -1.09
C ASN A 88 12.02 0.17 0.41
N GLY A 89 12.85 -0.83 0.76
CA GLY A 89 13.09 -1.20 2.14
C GLY A 89 11.80 -1.71 2.80
N ARG A 90 11.43 -1.12 3.94
CA ARG A 90 10.25 -1.51 4.73
C ARG A 90 8.98 -0.69 4.46
N ARG A 91 9.08 0.38 3.66
CA ARG A 91 7.93 1.25 3.32
C ARG A 91 7.39 0.86 1.96
N HIS A 92 6.11 0.52 1.89
CA HIS A 92 5.49 0.03 0.66
C HIS A 92 4.25 0.83 0.31
N TYR A 93 4.04 1.05 -0.98
CA TYR A 93 2.81 1.65 -1.50
C TYR A 93 1.69 0.62 -1.52
N LEU A 94 0.53 1.03 -1.02
CA LEU A 94 -0.71 0.27 -1.10
C LEU A 94 -1.70 1.00 -2.00
N GLU A 95 -2.36 0.26 -2.88
CA GLU A 95 -3.47 0.74 -3.69
C GLU A 95 -4.79 0.30 -3.07
N TRP A 96 -5.74 1.22 -2.97
CA TRP A 96 -7.04 1.00 -2.36
C TRP A 96 -8.14 1.29 -3.37
N SER A 97 -9.20 0.49 -3.32
CA SER A 97 -10.40 0.71 -4.14
C SER A 97 -11.64 0.16 -3.46
N ASN A 98 -12.82 0.57 -3.91
CA ASN A 98 -14.08 -0.03 -3.49
C ASN A 98 -15.10 -0.01 -4.65
N ASN A 99 -16.24 -0.65 -4.42
CA ASN A 99 -17.32 -0.79 -5.40
C ASN A 99 -18.31 0.39 -5.41
N LEU A 100 -18.15 1.41 -4.56
CA LEU A 100 -19.16 2.45 -4.38
C LEU A 100 -18.68 3.83 -4.83
N TYR A 101 -19.53 4.48 -5.62
CA TYR A 101 -19.37 5.84 -6.12
C TYR A 101 -20.67 6.61 -5.89
N TRP A 102 -20.59 7.93 -5.80
CA TRP A 102 -21.78 8.77 -5.86
C TRP A 102 -21.70 9.75 -7.03
N TRP A 103 -22.87 10.19 -7.48
CA TRP A 103 -23.01 11.14 -8.56
C TRP A 103 -22.98 12.56 -8.02
N LEU A 104 -22.10 13.38 -8.60
CA LEU A 104 -22.21 14.83 -8.55
C LEU A 104 -22.74 15.27 -9.91
N LEU A 105 -23.97 15.77 -9.95
CA LEU A 105 -24.66 16.11 -11.18
C LEU A 105 -24.31 17.53 -11.63
N GLU A 106 -24.46 17.82 -12.92
CA GLU A 106 -24.41 19.19 -13.42
C GLU A 106 -25.44 20.07 -12.68
N GLY A 107 -25.00 21.23 -12.20
CA GLY A 107 -25.83 22.15 -11.43
C GLY A 107 -25.83 21.91 -9.92
N ASP A 108 -25.27 20.80 -9.42
CA ASP A 108 -25.15 20.56 -7.98
C ASP A 108 -24.18 21.55 -7.33
N THR A 109 -24.52 22.01 -6.12
CA THR A 109 -23.62 22.81 -5.28
C THR A 109 -22.55 21.91 -4.66
N VAL A 110 -21.29 22.17 -4.99
CA VAL A 110 -20.12 21.45 -4.47
C VAL A 110 -19.68 22.03 -3.13
N ALA A 111 -19.58 23.35 -3.04
CA ALA A 111 -19.13 24.05 -1.84
C ALA A 111 -19.69 25.47 -1.79
N ASN A 112 -20.02 25.94 -0.58
CA ASN A 112 -20.24 27.36 -0.33
C ASN A 112 -18.90 28.00 0.02
N ILE A 113 -18.60 29.14 -0.60
CA ILE A 113 -17.33 29.84 -0.41
C ILE A 113 -17.59 31.11 0.37
N THR A 114 -16.90 31.28 1.49
CA THR A 114 -16.90 32.52 2.27
C THR A 114 -15.49 33.08 2.25
N GLU A 115 -15.35 34.34 1.85
CA GLU A 115 -14.11 35.08 1.91
C GLU A 115 -14.08 35.96 3.16
N THR A 116 -12.95 35.93 3.85
CA THR A 116 -12.69 36.76 5.02
C THR A 116 -11.56 37.72 4.70
N TYR A 117 -11.79 39.02 4.85
CA TYR A 117 -10.77 40.05 4.62
C TYR A 117 -10.78 41.11 5.71
N PHE A 118 -9.63 41.75 5.92
CA PHE A 118 -9.50 42.89 6.82
C PHE A 118 -9.84 44.17 6.07
N ASN A 119 -10.82 44.94 6.54
CA ASN A 119 -11.18 46.22 5.95
C ASN A 119 -10.34 47.33 6.59
N PRO A 120 -9.37 47.94 5.87
CA PRO A 120 -8.49 48.96 6.44
C PRO A 120 -9.20 50.28 6.74
N PHE A 121 -10.38 50.52 6.16
CA PHE A 121 -11.17 51.74 6.40
C PHE A 121 -11.98 51.66 7.69
N THR A 122 -12.51 50.48 8.01
CA THR A 122 -13.27 50.28 9.26
C THR A 122 -12.43 49.70 10.39
N GLY A 123 -11.27 49.11 10.09
CA GLY A 123 -10.40 48.45 11.07
C GLY A 123 -10.91 47.10 11.55
N GLU A 124 -11.89 46.50 10.84
CA GLU A 124 -12.58 45.27 11.25
C GLU A 124 -12.38 44.13 10.24
N ILE A 125 -12.48 42.88 10.72
CA ILE A 125 -12.55 41.70 9.87
C ILE A 125 -13.97 41.58 9.31
N GLN A 126 -14.08 41.47 7.99
CA GLN A 126 -15.35 41.33 7.28
C GLN A 126 -15.43 39.94 6.62
N TYR A 127 -16.66 39.43 6.54
CA TYR A 127 -17.00 38.15 5.91
C TYR A 127 -17.96 38.40 4.75
N VAL A 128 -17.63 37.88 3.57
CA VAL A 128 -18.48 37.97 2.37
C VAL A 128 -18.70 36.57 1.82
N ASN A 129 -19.97 36.21 1.62
CA ASN A 129 -20.32 34.98 0.93
C ASN A 129 -20.18 35.19 -0.58
N LEU A 130 -19.31 34.39 -1.20
CA LEU A 130 -19.14 34.34 -2.65
C LEU A 130 -20.18 33.40 -3.27
N PRO A 131 -20.43 33.49 -4.59
CA PRO A 131 -21.23 32.50 -5.30
C PRO A 131 -20.73 31.07 -5.01
N PRO A 132 -21.63 30.11 -4.82
CA PRO A 132 -21.24 28.73 -4.55
C PRO A 132 -20.49 28.13 -5.74
N LEU A 133 -19.59 27.19 -5.44
CA LEU A 133 -18.98 26.36 -6.47
C LEU A 133 -20.03 25.39 -7.00
N ILE A 134 -20.40 25.55 -8.26
CA ILE A 134 -21.36 24.68 -8.96
C ILE A 134 -20.60 23.69 -9.83
N ASN A 135 -21.08 22.45 -9.84
CA ASN A 135 -20.55 21.41 -10.70
C ASN A 135 -21.04 21.62 -12.14
N TRP A 136 -20.13 21.55 -13.11
CA TRP A 136 -20.39 21.92 -14.51
C TRP A 136 -20.62 20.72 -15.44
N LYS A 137 -20.49 19.49 -14.92
CA LYS A 137 -20.75 18.25 -15.66
C LYS A 137 -21.00 17.10 -14.70
N ASP A 138 -21.71 16.06 -15.13
CA ASP A 138 -21.86 14.85 -14.31
C ASP A 138 -20.52 14.16 -14.06
N VAL A 139 -20.24 13.82 -12.80
CA VAL A 139 -19.01 13.14 -12.37
C VAL A 139 -19.30 12.06 -11.34
N LEU A 140 -18.62 10.92 -11.49
CA LEU A 140 -18.55 9.90 -10.45
C LEU A 140 -17.47 10.24 -9.43
N VAL A 141 -17.88 10.36 -8.17
CA VAL A 141 -16.97 10.62 -7.05
C VAL A 141 -16.71 9.32 -6.30
N PRO A 142 -15.44 8.86 -6.21
CA PRO A 142 -15.10 7.66 -5.46
C PRO A 142 -15.32 7.88 -3.96
N THR A 143 -15.65 6.82 -3.24
CA THR A 143 -15.86 6.86 -1.79
C THR A 143 -14.66 6.37 -0.98
N ILE A 144 -13.47 6.32 -1.60
CA ILE A 144 -12.22 5.89 -0.97
C ILE A 144 -11.01 6.60 -1.59
N ASN A 145 -10.03 6.95 -0.76
CA ASN A 145 -8.73 7.46 -1.23
C ASN A 145 -7.87 6.31 -1.77
N LYS A 146 -7.24 6.52 -2.94
CA LYS A 146 -6.67 5.44 -3.75
C LYS A 146 -5.33 4.89 -3.28
N THR A 147 -4.55 5.62 -2.49
CA THR A 147 -3.16 5.24 -2.21
C THR A 147 -2.75 5.56 -0.79
N SER A 148 -1.91 4.71 -0.21
CA SER A 148 -1.24 4.98 1.07
C SER A 148 0.17 4.38 1.09
N VAL A 149 0.95 4.70 2.12
CA VAL A 149 2.26 4.09 2.37
C VAL A 149 2.25 3.38 3.72
N THR A 150 2.90 2.23 3.83
CA THR A 150 3.03 1.50 5.09
C THR A 150 4.06 2.14 6.02
N ASP A 151 3.79 2.06 7.32
CA ASP A 151 4.76 2.36 8.36
C ASP A 151 5.90 1.32 8.38
N GLU A 152 7.12 1.77 8.63
CA GLU A 152 8.32 0.94 8.50
C GLU A 152 8.53 -0.07 9.63
N TYR A 153 7.90 0.15 10.80
CA TYR A 153 8.08 -0.66 11.99
C TYR A 153 6.90 -1.61 12.22
N THR A 154 5.70 -1.19 11.81
CA THR A 154 4.46 -1.95 12.03
C THR A 154 3.91 -2.57 10.76
N GLY A 155 4.37 -2.13 9.58
CA GLY A 155 3.82 -2.54 8.28
C GLY A 155 2.41 -1.99 8.03
N ARG A 156 1.92 -1.06 8.85
CA ARG A 156 0.55 -0.56 8.79
C ARG A 156 0.38 0.50 7.72
N GLY A 157 -0.56 0.29 6.80
CA GLY A 157 -1.07 1.31 5.88
C GLY A 157 -2.50 1.69 6.25
N SER A 158 -2.90 2.91 5.94
CA SER A 158 -4.29 3.36 6.18
C SER A 158 -4.80 4.25 5.06
N THR A 159 -6.10 4.19 4.82
CA THR A 159 -6.81 5.06 3.89
C THR A 159 -8.09 5.58 4.54
N VAL A 160 -8.79 6.46 3.85
CA VAL A 160 -10.05 7.06 4.29
C VAL A 160 -11.15 6.67 3.32
N ILE A 161 -12.26 6.18 3.86
CA ILE A 161 -13.52 5.99 3.14
C ILE A 161 -14.49 7.13 3.48
N GLY A 162 -15.36 7.46 2.53
CA GLY A 162 -16.34 8.54 2.64
C GLY A 162 -17.67 8.23 1.95
N PRO A 163 -18.38 7.16 2.35
CA PRO A 163 -19.75 6.90 1.87
C PRO A 163 -20.72 8.02 2.25
N ILE A 164 -21.77 8.21 1.45
CA ILE A 164 -22.83 9.20 1.71
C ILE A 164 -24.09 8.53 2.25
N GLY A 165 -24.93 9.27 2.99
CA GLY A 165 -26.14 8.71 3.61
C GLY A 165 -27.11 7.98 2.66
N ARG A 166 -27.11 8.33 1.36
CA ARG A 166 -27.91 7.63 0.34
C ARG A 166 -27.48 6.18 0.09
N MET A 167 -26.28 5.78 0.52
CA MET A 167 -25.75 4.42 0.41
C MET A 167 -26.16 3.53 1.60
N LYS A 168 -27.00 4.03 2.51
CA LYS A 168 -27.54 3.25 3.61
C LYS A 168 -28.31 2.04 3.09
N GLY A 169 -27.95 0.86 3.58
CA GLY A 169 -28.42 -0.44 3.10
C GLY A 169 -27.47 -1.13 2.11
N ASP A 170 -26.52 -0.41 1.51
CA ASP A 170 -25.54 -0.99 0.61
C ASP A 170 -24.41 -1.71 1.37
N THR A 171 -23.72 -2.61 0.66
CA THR A 171 -22.48 -3.25 1.14
C THR A 171 -21.29 -2.71 0.37
N MET A 172 -20.41 -2.00 1.06
CA MET A 172 -19.11 -1.56 0.55
C MET A 172 -18.11 -2.71 0.67
N THR A 173 -17.53 -3.14 -0.45
CA THR A 173 -16.36 -4.02 -0.48
C THR A 173 -15.13 -3.18 -0.73
N VAL A 174 -14.22 -3.14 0.23
CA VAL A 174 -12.94 -2.45 0.13
C VAL A 174 -11.88 -3.46 -0.29
N TYR A 175 -11.13 -3.13 -1.32
CA TYR A 175 -9.97 -3.89 -1.79
C TYR A 175 -8.69 -3.14 -1.47
N VAL A 176 -7.67 -3.87 -1.05
CA VAL A 176 -6.30 -3.37 -0.92
C VAL A 176 -5.38 -4.24 -1.76
N LYS A 177 -4.45 -3.59 -2.45
CA LYS A 177 -3.46 -4.25 -3.32
C LYS A 177 -2.05 -3.77 -2.98
N TYR A 178 -1.12 -4.72 -2.98
CA TYR A 178 0.31 -4.49 -2.96
C TYR A 178 0.96 -5.21 -4.14
N THR A 179 1.85 -4.53 -4.85
CA THR A 179 2.63 -5.11 -5.95
C THR A 179 4.07 -5.35 -5.47
N HIS A 180 4.40 -6.60 -5.22
CA HIS A 180 5.73 -7.01 -4.79
C HIS A 180 6.65 -7.19 -6.01
N PRO A 181 7.81 -6.51 -6.09
CA PRO A 181 8.79 -6.77 -7.13
C PRO A 181 9.55 -8.06 -6.82
N ILE A 182 9.46 -9.05 -7.71
CA ILE A 182 10.20 -10.31 -7.57
C ILE A 182 11.67 -10.02 -7.90
N THR A 183 12.56 -10.21 -6.92
CA THR A 183 13.99 -9.89 -7.09
C THR A 183 14.88 -11.12 -6.97
N ARG A 184 15.92 -11.17 -7.79
CA ARG A 184 16.97 -12.18 -7.73
C ARG A 184 18.31 -11.52 -7.41
N TYR A 185 19.04 -12.10 -6.47
CA TYR A 185 20.34 -11.60 -6.02
C TYR A 185 21.30 -12.74 -5.66
N LYS A 186 22.60 -12.45 -5.70
CA LYS A 186 23.64 -13.42 -5.30
C LYS A 186 23.67 -13.56 -3.78
N LYS A 187 23.78 -14.80 -3.29
CA LYS A 187 23.86 -15.11 -1.85
C LYS A 187 25.14 -14.57 -1.21
N GLU A 188 26.26 -14.65 -1.94
CA GLU A 188 27.55 -14.09 -1.55
C GLU A 188 28.07 -13.18 -2.67
N GLY A 189 28.32 -11.90 -2.38
CA GLY A 189 28.83 -10.93 -3.36
C GLY A 189 28.29 -9.52 -3.20
N ILE A 190 28.72 -8.62 -4.09
CA ILE A 190 28.27 -7.21 -4.15
C ILE A 190 26.74 -7.16 -4.20
N GLN A 191 26.15 -6.22 -3.45
CA GLN A 191 24.70 -6.03 -3.20
C GLN A 191 23.85 -5.66 -4.44
N SER A 192 24.20 -6.15 -5.64
CA SER A 192 23.36 -5.98 -6.81
C SER A 192 22.21 -6.99 -6.78
N PHE A 193 21.03 -6.51 -7.15
CA PHE A 193 19.84 -7.33 -7.34
C PHE A 193 19.20 -6.96 -8.67
N THR A 194 18.44 -7.89 -9.23
CA THR A 194 17.71 -7.71 -10.48
C THR A 194 16.25 -8.01 -10.26
N THR A 195 15.37 -7.16 -10.81
CA THR A 195 13.93 -7.46 -10.85
C THR A 195 13.66 -8.41 -12.00
N ILE A 196 13.05 -9.55 -11.72
CA ILE A 196 12.70 -10.55 -12.73
C ILE A 196 11.20 -10.58 -13.04
N GLY A 197 10.38 -9.94 -12.20
CA GLY A 197 8.93 -9.83 -12.38
C GLY A 197 8.27 -9.08 -11.24
N SER A 198 6.96 -9.19 -11.16
CA SER A 198 6.16 -8.68 -10.03
C SER A 198 5.02 -9.63 -9.70
N LYS A 199 4.59 -9.61 -8.45
CA LYS A 199 3.47 -10.37 -7.92
C LYS A 199 2.46 -9.40 -7.31
N GLU A 200 1.21 -9.46 -7.76
CA GLU A 200 0.12 -8.71 -7.15
C GLU A 200 -0.49 -9.52 -6.01
N ILE A 201 -0.63 -8.87 -4.86
CA ILE A 201 -1.25 -9.43 -3.65
C ILE A 201 -2.45 -8.55 -3.35
N ILE A 202 -3.63 -9.16 -3.32
CA ILE A 202 -4.91 -8.46 -3.17
C ILE A 202 -5.68 -9.12 -2.04
N ASP A 203 -6.25 -8.31 -1.15
CA ASP A 203 -7.20 -8.75 -0.13
C ASP A 203 -8.39 -7.78 -0.05
N SER A 204 -9.47 -8.20 0.59
CA SER A 204 -10.70 -7.42 0.66
C SER A 204 -11.47 -7.61 1.96
N VAL A 205 -12.29 -6.61 2.28
CA VAL A 205 -13.20 -6.65 3.41
C VAL A 205 -14.54 -6.01 3.07
N LYS A 206 -15.61 -6.46 3.74
CA LYS A 206 -16.98 -5.98 3.52
C LYS A 206 -17.49 -5.17 4.71
N ILE A 207 -18.09 -4.02 4.40
CA ILE A 207 -18.67 -3.07 5.34
C ILE A 207 -20.13 -2.85 4.94
N ILE A 208 -21.06 -3.17 5.83
CA ILE A 208 -22.48 -2.87 5.69
C ILE A 208 -22.73 -1.44 6.16
N LEU A 209 -23.31 -0.63 5.29
CA LEU A 209 -23.61 0.77 5.54
C LEU A 209 -25.01 0.88 6.16
N LYS A 210 -25.11 1.41 7.37
CA LYS A 210 -26.33 1.46 8.18
C LYS A 210 -26.90 2.84 8.36
#